data_AF-A0A5C7VJ57-F1
#
_entry.id   AF-A0A5C7VJ57-F1
#
_cell.length_a   1.000
_cell.length_b   1.000
_cell.length_c   1.000
_cell.angle_alpha   90.00
_cell.angle_beta   90.00
_cell.angle_gamma   90.00
#
_symmetry.space_group_name_H-M   'P 1'
#
loop_
_entity.id
_entity.type
_entity.pdbx_description
1 polymer ?
#
loop_
_entity_poly.entity_id
_entity_poly.type
_entity_poly.pdbx_seq_one_letter_code
_entity_poly.pdbx_strand_id
1 'polypeptide(L)'
;MERLYRYGISASVWDELLEQQDHSCAICMNPFGTQKICIDHDHSCCPGKTTCGKCIRGLLCDDCNHGLGFFRDSIDRMRCAIKYLENAT
;
A
#
# COMPACT_ATOMS: atom_id res chain seq x y z
N MET A 1 0.02 -17.36 8.26
CA MET A 1 -1.09 -17.83 7.39
C MET A 1 -2.35 -16.98 7.51
N GLU A 2 -2.85 -16.67 8.72
CA GLU A 2 -4.11 -15.91 8.88
C GLU A 2 -4.10 -14.52 8.21
N ARG A 3 -2.95 -13.83 8.21
CA ARG A 3 -2.80 -12.52 7.57
C ARG A 3 -3.06 -12.57 6.07
N LEU A 4 -2.34 -13.42 5.32
CA LEU A 4 -2.44 -13.50 3.85
C LEU A 4 -3.84 -13.93 3.41
N TYR A 5 -4.48 -14.81 4.19
CA TYR A 5 -5.86 -15.22 3.97
C TYR A 5 -6.85 -14.05 3.93
N ARG A 6 -6.69 -13.04 4.81
CA ARG A 6 -7.54 -11.84 4.79
C ARG A 6 -7.38 -11.02 3.51
N TYR A 7 -6.21 -11.10 2.88
CA TYR A 7 -5.92 -10.41 1.62
C TYR A 7 -6.19 -11.28 0.39
N GLY A 8 -6.69 -12.51 0.56
CA GLY A 8 -7.01 -13.40 -0.55
C GLY A 8 -5.78 -13.82 -1.38
N ILE A 9 -4.57 -13.79 -0.80
CA ILE A 9 -3.33 -14.15 -1.49
C ILE A 9 -2.64 -15.36 -0.86
N SER A 10 -1.95 -16.14 -1.69
CA SER A 10 -1.09 -17.26 -1.25
C SER A 10 0.27 -16.76 -0.76
N ALA A 11 1.05 -17.65 -0.15
CA ALA A 11 2.45 -17.37 0.17
C ALA A 11 3.28 -17.09 -1.10
N SER A 12 3.05 -17.81 -2.19
CA SER A 12 3.75 -17.59 -3.46
C SER A 12 3.50 -16.20 -4.04
N VAL A 13 2.25 -15.72 -4.01
CA VAL A 13 1.91 -14.35 -4.45
C VAL A 13 2.58 -13.30 -3.57
N TRP A 14 2.69 -13.58 -2.27
CA TRP A 14 3.42 -12.70 -1.35
C TRP A 14 4.92 -12.62 -1.70
N ASP A 15 5.55 -13.77 -1.98
CA ASP A 15 6.97 -13.82 -2.36
C ASP A 15 7.20 -13.14 -3.72
N GLU A 16 6.32 -13.38 -4.71
CA GLU A 16 6.35 -12.70 -6.01
C GLU A 16 6.25 -11.17 -5.86
N LEU A 17 5.37 -10.67 -4.97
CA LEU A 17 5.26 -9.23 -4.71
C LEU A 17 6.51 -8.64 -4.07
N LEU A 18 7.17 -9.39 -3.18
CA LEU A 18 8.44 -8.98 -2.59
C LEU A 18 9.54 -8.89 -3.66
N GLU A 19 9.67 -9.91 -4.50
CA GLU A 19 10.66 -9.95 -5.58
C GLU A 19 10.42 -8.85 -6.62
N GLN A 20 9.17 -8.65 -7.06
CA GLN A 20 8.81 -7.61 -8.02
C GLN A 20 9.11 -6.20 -7.53
N GLN A 21 9.08 -5.99 -6.21
CA GLN A 21 9.37 -4.70 -5.59
C GLN A 21 10.80 -4.59 -5.04
N ASP A 22 11.70 -5.53 -5.39
CA ASP A 22 13.07 -5.58 -4.86
C ASP A 22 13.12 -5.43 -3.34
N HIS A 23 12.22 -6.15 -2.67
CA HIS A 23 12.02 -6.12 -1.23
C HIS A 23 11.87 -4.69 -0.66
N SER A 24 11.23 -3.78 -1.39
CA SER A 24 11.13 -2.35 -1.06
C SER A 24 9.71 -1.82 -1.13
N CYS A 25 9.45 -0.70 -0.45
CA CYS A 25 8.16 -0.01 -0.48
C CYS A 25 7.84 0.51 -1.89
N ALA A 26 6.64 0.21 -2.42
CA ALA A 26 6.25 0.65 -3.77
C ALA A 26 6.12 2.18 -3.92
N ILE A 27 6.01 2.94 -2.83
CA ILE A 27 5.88 4.41 -2.85
C ILE A 27 7.22 5.09 -2.64
N CYS A 28 7.90 4.84 -1.50
CA CYS A 28 9.13 5.55 -1.17
C CYS A 28 10.41 4.84 -1.63
N MET A 29 10.30 3.64 -2.20
CA MET A 29 11.40 2.80 -2.70
C MET A 29 12.45 2.42 -1.66
N ASN A 30 12.21 2.70 -0.37
CA ASN A 30 13.09 2.26 0.69
C ASN A 30 12.94 0.74 0.93
N PRO A 31 14.05 0.01 1.13
CA PRO A 31 14.02 -1.41 1.48
C PRO A 31 13.19 -1.69 2.74
N PHE A 32 12.52 -2.82 2.74
CA PHE A 32 11.91 -3.37 3.94
C PHE A 32 13.01 -3.88 4.87
N GLY A 33 13.08 -3.31 6.07
CA GLY A 33 13.86 -3.82 7.18
C GLY A 33 12.99 -4.66 8.12
N THR A 34 13.07 -4.37 9.42
CA THR A 34 12.28 -5.08 10.45
C THR A 34 10.88 -4.51 10.65
N GLN A 35 10.53 -3.42 9.95
CA GLN A 35 9.22 -2.79 10.05
C GLN A 35 8.11 -3.68 9.49
N LYS A 36 6.88 -3.40 9.93
CA LYS A 36 5.70 -4.03 9.36
C LYS A 36 5.54 -3.61 7.89
N ILE A 37 5.49 -4.60 7.02
CA ILE A 37 5.10 -4.42 5.61
C ILE A 37 3.58 -4.43 5.55
N CYS A 38 2.96 -3.47 4.88
CA CYS A 38 1.52 -3.38 4.64
C CYS A 38 1.17 -3.93 3.26
N ILE A 39 0.07 -4.68 3.15
CA ILE A 39 -0.49 -5.12 1.86
C ILE A 39 -1.54 -4.08 1.49
N ASP A 40 -1.21 -3.19 0.57
CA ASP A 40 -2.09 -2.12 0.14
C ASP A 40 -3.04 -2.63 -0.95
N HIS A 41 -4.29 -2.15 -0.92
CA HIS A 41 -5.33 -2.59 -1.83
C HIS A 41 -6.35 -1.49 -2.10
N ASP A 42 -7.04 -1.61 -3.23
CA ASP A 42 -8.13 -0.70 -3.59
C ASP A 42 -9.36 -0.93 -2.71
N HIS A 43 -9.62 0.02 -1.82
CA HIS A 43 -10.77 0.04 -0.91
C HIS A 43 -12.13 0.17 -1.61
N SER A 44 -12.18 0.55 -2.89
CA SER A 44 -13.43 0.61 -3.67
C SER A 44 -13.89 -0.77 -4.16
N CYS A 45 -12.96 -1.75 -4.26
CA CYS A 45 -13.25 -3.06 -4.82
C CYS A 45 -13.93 -4.01 -3.81
N CYS A 46 -13.47 -4.04 -2.57
CA CYS A 46 -13.94 -4.98 -1.55
C CYS A 46 -14.38 -4.25 -0.28
N PRO A 47 -15.70 -4.15 0.00
CA PRO A 47 -16.16 -3.61 1.27
C PRO A 47 -15.96 -4.63 2.40
N GLY A 48 -15.18 -4.29 3.43
CA GLY A 48 -15.06 -5.11 4.64
C GLY A 48 -13.62 -5.34 5.10
N LYS A 49 -13.42 -6.40 5.90
CA LYS A 49 -12.12 -6.75 6.51
C LYS A 49 -11.28 -7.74 5.68
N THR A 50 -11.85 -8.23 4.56
CA THR A 50 -11.20 -9.20 3.67
C THR A 50 -11.25 -8.70 2.23
N THR A 51 -10.25 -9.06 1.44
CA THR A 51 -10.13 -8.62 0.05
C THR A 51 -10.17 -9.82 -0.92
N CYS A 52 -10.39 -9.54 -2.20
CA CYS A 52 -10.49 -10.57 -3.24
C CYS A 52 -9.14 -11.06 -3.78
N GLY A 53 -8.01 -10.53 -3.28
CA GLY A 53 -6.66 -10.76 -3.82
C GLY A 53 -6.38 -10.08 -5.17
N LYS A 54 -7.40 -9.72 -5.95
CA LYS A 54 -7.24 -9.02 -7.24
C LYS A 54 -7.08 -7.51 -7.12
N CYS A 55 -7.48 -6.94 -5.99
CA CYS A 55 -7.40 -5.49 -5.74
C CYS A 55 -6.10 -5.06 -5.04
N ILE A 56 -5.13 -5.98 -4.88
CA ILE A 56 -3.84 -5.65 -4.27
C ILE A 56 -3.09 -4.69 -5.21
N ARG A 57 -2.68 -3.54 -4.66
CA ARG A 57 -1.89 -2.53 -5.38
C ARG A 57 -0.39 -2.79 -5.22
N GLY A 58 0.03 -3.26 -4.05
CA GLY A 58 1.43 -3.58 -3.77
C GLY A 58 1.74 -3.64 -2.27
N LEU A 59 3.04 -3.72 -1.96
CA LEU A 59 3.55 -3.71 -0.59
C LEU A 59 4.08 -2.32 -0.22
N LEU A 60 3.68 -1.81 0.93
CA LEU A 60 4.06 -0.49 1.42
C LEU A 60 4.71 -0.56 2.80
N CYS A 61 5.55 0.41 3.14
CA CYS A 61 5.93 0.65 4.53
C CYS A 61 4.74 1.26 5.30
N ASP A 62 4.79 1.19 6.63
CA ASP A 62 3.72 1.68 7.50
C ASP A 62 3.43 3.18 7.29
N ASP A 63 4.47 4.02 7.16
CA ASP A 63 4.33 5.46 6.96
C ASP A 63 3.62 5.80 5.64
N CYS A 64 4.04 5.18 4.54
CA CYS A 64 3.42 5.42 3.23
C CYS A 64 1.97 4.94 3.21
N ASN A 65 1.69 3.77 3.81
CA ASN A 65 0.33 3.23 3.91
C ASN A 65 -0.59 4.17 4.72
N HIS A 66 -0.13 4.67 5.87
CA HIS A 66 -0.89 5.66 6.64
C HIS A 66 -1.05 6.98 5.89
N GLY A 67 -0.02 7.42 5.15
CA GLY A 67 -0.09 8.58 4.27
C GLY A 67 -1.26 8.50 3.29
N LEU A 68 -1.42 7.38 2.58
CA LEU A 68 -2.57 7.15 1.70
C LEU A 68 -3.90 7.29 2.47
N GLY A 69 -3.99 6.64 3.65
CA GLY A 69 -5.17 6.69 4.51
C GLY A 69 -5.53 8.11 4.99
N PHE A 70 -4.55 8.95 5.34
CA PHE A 70 -4.81 10.35 5.73
C PHE A 70 -5.37 11.17 4.56
N PHE A 71 -4.93 10.86 3.34
CA PHE A 71 -5.51 11.41 2.13
C PHE A 71 -6.78 10.69 1.67
N ARG A 72 -7.27 9.69 2.42
CA ARG A 72 -8.46 8.87 2.12
C ARG A 72 -8.38 8.25 0.72
N ASP A 73 -7.18 7.84 0.32
CA ASP A 73 -6.88 7.30 -1.00
C ASP A 73 -7.31 8.21 -2.17
N SER A 74 -7.52 9.51 -1.91
CA SER A 74 -8.03 10.46 -2.90
C SER A 74 -6.88 11.11 -3.65
N ILE A 75 -6.79 10.80 -4.95
CA ILE A 75 -5.84 11.43 -5.87
C ILE A 75 -6.00 12.95 -5.86
N ASP A 76 -7.23 13.47 -5.82
CA ASP A 76 -7.47 14.91 -5.82
C ASP A 76 -6.96 15.59 -4.55
N ARG A 77 -7.12 14.96 -3.37
CA ARG A 77 -6.55 15.48 -2.13
C ARG A 77 -5.02 15.49 -2.17
N MET A 78 -4.39 14.46 -2.75
CA MET A 78 -2.93 14.42 -2.92
C MET A 78 -2.43 15.50 -3.89
N ARG A 79 -3.13 15.73 -5.01
CA ARG A 79 -2.81 16.83 -5.94
C ARG A 79 -2.90 18.20 -5.25
N CYS A 80 -3.91 18.40 -4.41
CA CYS A 80 -4.01 19.62 -3.60
C CYS A 80 -2.85 19.75 -2.59
N ALA A 81 -2.43 18.64 -1.97
CA ALA A 81 -1.28 18.64 -1.05
C ALA A 81 0.03 19.00 -1.75
N ILE A 82 0.27 18.49 -2.97
CA ILE A 82 1.42 18.87 -3.79
C ILE A 82 1.43 20.39 -4.04
N LYS A 83 0.31 20.92 -4.54
CA LYS A 83 0.17 22.38 -4.78
C LYS A 83 0.39 23.20 -3.51
N TYR A 84 -0.11 22.74 -2.37
CA TYR A 84 0.08 23.41 -1.08
C TYR A 84 1.57 23.48 -0.70
N LEU A 85 2.33 22.40 -0.90
CA LEU A 85 3.77 22.37 -0.63
C LEU A 85 4.56 23.25 -1.61
N GLU A 86 4.18 23.27 -2.88
CA GLU A 86 4.82 24.11 -3.91
C GLU A 86 4.59 25.61 -3.67
N ASN A 87 3.47 25.99 -3.05
CA ASN A 87 3.12 27.37 -2.74
C ASN A 87 3.78 27.90 -1.46
N ALA A 88 4.56 27.08 -0.73
CA ALA A 88 5.35 27.52 0.40
C ALA A 88 6.62 28.25 -0.08
N THR A 89 6.43 29.48 -0.57
CA THR A 89 7.47 30.50 -0.75
C THR A 89 7.24 31.66 0.19
#